data_AF-A0A845DAN8-F1
#
_entry.id   AF-A0A845DAN8-F1
#
_cell.length_a   1.000
_cell.length_b   1.000
_cell.length_c   1.000
_cell.angle_alpha   90.00
_cell.angle_beta   90.00
_cell.angle_gamma   90.00
#
_symmetry.space_group_name_H-M   'P 1'
#
loop_
_entity.id
_entity.type
_entity.pdbx_description
1 polymer ?
#
loop_
_entity_poly.entity_id
_entity_poly.type
_entity_poly.pdbx_seq_one_letter_code
_entity_poly.pdbx_strand_id
1 'polypeptide(L)' 'KELRGGKDPLNERGSSPVLRGGCWGLRAQVLRSADRYGSNPDYGYYDIGFRLVRTL' A
#
# COMPACT_ATOMS: atom_id res chain seq x y z
N LYS A 1 -21.68 10.87 9.49
CA LYS A 1 -22.48 9.63 9.71
C LYS A 1 -21.50 8.55 10.13
N GLU A 2 -21.38 8.27 11.43
CA GLU A 2 -20.51 7.18 11.91
C GLU A 2 -21.12 5.83 11.51
N LEU A 3 -20.34 5.01 10.82
CA LEU A 3 -20.66 3.60 10.60
C LEU A 3 -20.18 2.81 11.83
N ARG A 4 -20.88 1.73 12.21
CA ARG A 4 -20.66 0.96 13.46
C ARG A 4 -19.31 0.18 13.53
N GLY A 5 -18.25 0.63 12.88
CA GLY A 5 -16.97 -0.10 12.71
C GLY A 5 -15.77 0.43 13.50
N GLY A 6 -15.92 1.48 14.32
CA GLY A 6 -14.77 2.16 14.94
C GLY A 6 -14.05 3.10 13.97
N LYS A 7 -12.96 3.74 14.43
CA LYS A 7 -12.13 4.64 13.60
C LYS A 7 -11.33 3.81 12.59
N ASP A 8 -11.33 4.23 11.33
CA ASP A 8 -10.50 3.61 10.29
C ASP A 8 -9.03 3.58 10.73
N PRO A 9 -8.34 2.43 10.59
CA PRO A 9 -6.97 2.30 11.06
C PRO A 9 -6.04 3.13 10.17
N LEU A 10 -5.48 4.19 10.77
CA LEU A 10 -4.38 4.97 10.21
C LEU A 10 -3.11 4.61 10.96
N ASN A 11 -2.05 4.27 10.23
CA ASN A 11 -0.73 4.11 10.84
C ASN A 11 -0.04 5.47 10.93
N GLU A 12 -0.26 6.18 12.05
CA GLU A 12 0.21 7.54 12.28
C GLU A 12 1.74 7.64 12.52
N ARG A 13 2.48 6.51 12.65
CA ARG A 13 3.92 6.48 13.00
C ARG A 13 4.81 5.58 12.13
N GLY A 14 4.51 5.45 10.84
CA GLY A 14 5.32 4.65 9.90
C GLY A 14 6.39 5.45 9.15
N SER A 15 7.60 4.89 9.02
CA SER A 15 8.74 5.50 8.31
C SER A 15 8.76 5.25 6.80
N SER A 16 7.90 4.38 6.27
CA SER A 16 7.88 4.04 4.84
C SER A 16 6.47 3.66 4.37
N PRO A 17 5.99 4.18 3.22
CA PRO A 17 4.71 3.81 2.64
C PRO A 17 4.68 2.33 2.29
N VAL A 18 3.48 1.73 2.38
CA VAL A 18 3.25 0.32 2.08
C VAL A 18 2.87 0.17 0.61
N LEU A 19 3.65 -0.65 -0.11
CA LEU A 19 3.36 -1.10 -1.46
C LEU A 19 2.60 -2.43 -1.43
N ARG A 20 1.68 -2.60 -2.37
CA ARG A 20 0.79 -3.77 -2.50
C ARG A 20 0.66 -4.19 -3.96
N GLY A 21 0.34 -5.46 -4.20
CA GLY A 21 0.01 -5.99 -5.52
C GLY A 21 1.20 -6.47 -6.35
N GLY A 22 2.43 -6.08 -5.96
CA GLY A 22 3.66 -6.47 -6.66
C GLY A 22 3.83 -5.82 -8.03
N CYS A 23 4.84 -6.28 -8.78
CA CYS A 23 5.19 -5.78 -10.11
C CYS A 23 5.61 -6.93 -11.04
N TRP A 24 5.84 -6.63 -12.32
CA TRP A 24 6.19 -7.61 -13.36
C TRP A 24 7.53 -8.32 -13.14
N GLY A 25 8.46 -7.75 -12.36
CA GLY A 25 9.77 -8.33 -12.07
C GLY A 25 9.76 -9.31 -10.88
N LEU A 26 8.64 -9.42 -10.16
CA LEU A 26 8.54 -10.25 -8.98
C LEU A 26 8.05 -11.66 -9.29
N ARG A 27 8.44 -12.62 -8.45
CA ARG A 27 7.97 -14.01 -8.57
C ARG A 27 6.49 -14.12 -8.21
N ALA A 28 5.78 -15.07 -8.81
CA ALA A 28 4.35 -15.25 -8.60
C ALA A 28 3.93 -15.44 -7.12
N GLN A 29 4.82 -15.99 -6.27
CA GLN A 29 4.55 -16.20 -4.85
C GLN A 29 4.31 -14.90 -4.05
N VAL A 30 4.80 -13.76 -4.56
CA VAL A 30 4.69 -12.44 -3.91
C VAL A 30 3.66 -11.51 -4.59
N LEU A 31 2.92 -12.01 -5.58
CA LEU A 31 1.80 -11.28 -6.22
C LEU A 31 0.47 -11.42 -5.45
N ARG A 32 0.52 -11.77 -4.16
CA ARG A 32 -0.68 -11.98 -3.33
C ARG A 32 -1.19 -10.65 -2.78
N SER A 33 -2.51 -10.46 -2.73
CA SER A 33 -3.12 -9.22 -2.21
C SER A 33 -2.81 -8.94 -0.73
N ALA A 34 -2.51 -10.00 0.03
CA ALA A 34 -2.11 -9.88 1.43
C ALA A 34 -0.66 -9.40 1.62
N ASP A 35 0.16 -9.50 0.57
CA ASP A 35 1.59 -9.20 0.63
C ASP A 35 1.86 -7.70 0.75
N ARG A 36 2.88 -7.34 1.53
CA ARG A 36 3.16 -5.94 1.91
C ARG A 36 4.66 -5.69 1.94
N TYR A 37 5.09 -4.66 1.22
CA TYR A 37 6.49 -4.25 1.21
C TYR A 37 6.61 -2.78 1.58
N GLY A 38 7.64 -2.45 2.37
CA GLY A 38 8.03 -1.08 2.61
C GLY A 38 9.04 -0.63 1.55
N SER A 39 8.91 0.60 1.08
CA SER A 39 9.94 1.28 0.30
C SER A 39 10.17 2.67 0.88
N ASN A 40 11.40 3.16 0.80
CA ASN A 40 11.64 4.58 1.06
C ASN A 40 10.78 5.41 0.07
N PRO A 41 10.01 6.42 0.56
CA PRO A 41 9.19 7.25 -0.31
C PRO A 41 10.00 8.07 -1.33
N ASP A 42 11.29 8.28 -1.09
CA ASP A 42 12.17 9.05 -1.98
C ASP A 42 12.61 8.23 -3.23
N TYR A 43 12.31 6.94 -3.28
CA TYR A 43 12.68 6.07 -4.39
C TYR A 43 11.62 6.05 -5.49
N GLY A 44 11.99 6.53 -6.68
CA GLY A 44 11.18 6.47 -7.89
C GLY A 44 11.52 5.25 -8.75
N TYR A 45 11.09 4.05 -8.33
CA TYR A 45 11.27 2.85 -9.16
C TYR A 45 10.28 2.82 -10.33
N TYR A 46 10.75 2.38 -11.51
CA TYR A 46 9.96 2.35 -12.75
C TYR A 46 8.82 1.31 -12.74
N ASP A 47 8.80 0.42 -11.76
CA ASP A 47 7.85 -0.68 -11.61
C ASP A 47 6.87 -0.46 -10.43
N ILE A 48 6.91 0.72 -9.81
CA ILE A 48 6.00 1.15 -8.74
C ILE A 48 5.04 2.22 -9.26
N GLY A 49 3.77 2.11 -8.86
CA GLY A 49 2.76 3.13 -9.09
C GLY A 49 1.76 3.21 -7.94
N PHE A 50 0.74 4.06 -8.09
CA PHE A 50 -0.32 4.22 -7.10
C PHE A 50 -1.70 4.31 -7.78
N ARG A 51 -2.74 4.00 -7.00
CA ARG A 51 -4.14 4.20 -7.39
C ARG A 51 -4.78 5.22 -6.45
N LEU A 52 -5.39 6.25 -7.02
CA LEU A 52 -6.10 7.26 -6.25
C LEU A 52 -7.37 6.67 -5.64
N VAL A 53 -7.68 7.12 -4.43
CA VAL A 53 -8.94 6.88 -3.74
C VAL A 53 -9.48 8.23 -3.25
N ARG A 54 -10.80 8.36 -3.20
CA ARG A 54 -11.47 9.55 -2.68
C ARG A 54 -12.42 9.16 -1.56
N THR A 55 -12.67 10.09 -0.65
CA THR A 55 -13.76 9.95 0.33
C THR A 55 -15.10 9.91 -0.42
N LEU A 56 -16.03 9.10 0.10
CA LEU A 56 -17.41 9.04 -0.41
C LEU A 56 -18.18 10.31 -0.09
#